data_AF-A0A815SPR3-F1
#
_entry.id   AF-A0A815SPR3-F1
#
_cell.length_a   1.000
_cell.length_b   1.000
_cell.length_c   1.000
_cell.angle_alpha   90.00
_cell.angle_beta   90.00
_cell.angle_gamma   90.00
#
_symmetry.space_group_name_H-M   'P 1'
#
loop_
_entity.id
_entity.type
_entity.pdbx_description
1 polymer ?
#
loop_
_entity_poly.entity_id
_entity_poly.type
_entity_poly.pdbx_seq_one_letter_code
_entity_poly.pdbx_strand_id
1 'polypeptide(L)'
;MNILIFLSVRSYRKTPSTFYFLIISITNIIYILINLISRIVSTGFLIDLTRSSVIWCKARLSLIGVFGLISFTCSSLATIDQFFATSPNVHLRRCSNIKWTYRIILLTILLCILHAIPCFIYLDISPITKTCLVTNNAYNFYLSLYSLSLISTFPVIIMSIFGYLTYRHINLRRILIRQSADRQITRMTLIQVILVITTITPYGIQITYNLITTGIYKDTDRMIKESFSLTIVSLLTYVYFVGSCYTFLITSSRFRRAVKDHICFWRRRAQVAALIYPIQERIVFRNQVH
;
A
#
# COMPACT_ATOMS: atom_id res chain seq x y z
N MET A 1 6.43 7.95 6.32
CA MET A 1 6.85 7.88 7.75
C MET A 1 7.44 6.51 8.12
N ASN A 2 6.81 5.38 7.76
CA ASN A 2 7.37 4.03 7.99
C ASN A 2 8.76 3.84 7.37
N ILE A 3 8.98 4.36 6.16
CA ILE A 3 10.28 4.30 5.45
C ILE A 3 11.41 4.92 6.28
N LEU A 4 11.20 6.13 6.83
CA LEU A 4 12.21 6.83 7.63
C LEU A 4 12.64 6.01 8.85
N ILE A 5 11.73 5.26 9.47
CA ILE A 5 12.02 4.53 10.71
C ILE A 5 12.63 3.16 10.43
N PHE A 6 12.26 2.51 9.32
CA PHE A 6 13.01 1.35 8.83
C PHE A 6 14.44 1.70 8.41
N LEU A 7 14.64 2.93 7.92
CA LEU A 7 15.96 3.49 7.69
C LEU A 7 16.66 3.84 9.02
N SER A 8 15.98 4.33 10.05
CA SER A 8 16.63 4.68 11.32
C SER A 8 16.99 3.49 12.21
N VAL A 9 16.22 2.38 12.21
CA VAL A 9 16.38 1.32 13.22
C VAL A 9 16.88 0.00 12.60
N ARG A 10 18.18 -0.30 12.82
CA ARG A 10 18.88 -1.47 12.25
C ARG A 10 18.31 -2.83 12.66
N SER A 11 17.66 -2.91 13.83
CA SER A 11 17.05 -4.16 14.33
C SER A 11 15.84 -4.61 13.51
N TYR A 12 15.05 -3.67 12.98
CA TYR A 12 13.88 -3.98 12.14
C TYR A 12 14.23 -4.43 10.72
N ARG A 13 15.49 -4.29 10.30
CA ARG A 13 15.96 -4.74 8.97
C ARG A 13 16.27 -6.23 8.90
N LYS A 14 16.22 -6.95 10.03
CA LYS A 14 16.61 -8.36 10.11
C LYS A 14 15.42 -9.32 10.03
N THR A 15 14.19 -8.83 10.20
CA THR A 15 12.97 -9.64 10.24
C THR A 15 12.24 -9.63 8.88
N PRO A 16 12.00 -10.79 8.27
CA PRO A 16 11.32 -10.94 6.97
C PRO A 16 9.98 -10.20 6.86
N SER A 17 9.03 -10.44 7.79
CA SER A 17 7.72 -9.77 7.84
C SER A 17 7.83 -8.25 7.77
N THR A 18 8.79 -7.68 8.51
CA THR A 18 9.04 -6.24 8.55
C THR A 18 9.53 -5.67 7.23
N PHE A 19 10.29 -6.45 6.46
CA PHE A 19 10.72 -6.07 5.13
C PHE A 19 9.55 -6.05 4.13
N TYR A 20 8.63 -7.02 4.18
CA TYR A 20 7.40 -6.96 3.38
C TYR A 20 6.58 -5.69 3.68
N PHE A 21 6.44 -5.34 4.95
CA PHE A 21 5.76 -4.11 5.36
C PHE A 21 6.42 -2.82 4.89
N LEU A 22 7.76 -2.80 4.78
CA LEU A 22 8.48 -1.69 4.16
C LEU A 22 8.11 -1.56 2.68
N ILE A 23 8.12 -2.67 1.93
CA ILE A 23 7.73 -2.68 0.52
C ILE A 23 6.29 -2.21 0.35
N ILE A 24 5.33 -2.73 1.15
CA ILE A 24 3.93 -2.27 1.16
C ILE A 24 3.85 -0.75 1.35
N SER A 25 4.62 -0.20 2.28
CA SER A 25 4.62 1.25 2.54
C SER A 25 5.14 2.04 1.35
N ILE A 26 6.18 1.57 0.67
CA ILE A 26 6.75 2.22 -0.53
C ILE A 26 5.74 2.16 -1.67
N THR A 27 5.20 0.99 -1.98
CA THR A 27 4.25 0.81 -3.08
C THR A 27 2.97 1.59 -2.85
N ASN A 28 2.47 1.66 -1.62
CA ASN A 28 1.25 2.40 -1.31
C ASN A 28 1.43 3.92 -1.42
N ILE A 29 2.60 4.44 -1.05
CA ILE A 29 2.92 5.86 -1.27
C ILE A 29 2.95 6.16 -2.77
N ILE A 30 3.64 5.33 -3.57
CA ILE A 30 3.71 5.53 -5.02
C ILE A 30 2.30 5.44 -5.65
N TYR A 31 1.50 4.46 -5.23
CA TYR A 31 0.11 4.29 -5.67
C TYR A 31 -0.72 5.55 -5.39
N ILE A 32 -0.66 6.07 -4.16
CA ILE A 32 -1.41 7.28 -3.78
C ILE A 32 -0.94 8.48 -4.58
N LEU A 33 0.38 8.68 -4.73
CA LEU A 33 0.92 9.81 -5.48
C LEU A 33 0.42 9.81 -6.93
N ILE A 34 0.49 8.67 -7.63
CA ILE A 34 0.05 8.57 -9.02
C ILE A 34 -1.46 8.88 -9.14
N ASN A 35 -2.28 8.32 -8.27
CA ASN A 35 -3.72 8.53 -8.30
C ASN A 35 -4.15 9.95 -7.91
N LEU A 36 -3.58 10.47 -6.83
CA LEU A 36 -3.95 11.76 -6.29
C LEU A 36 -3.47 12.90 -7.20
N ILE A 37 -2.24 12.82 -7.73
CA ILE A 37 -1.72 13.80 -8.70
C ILE A 37 -2.60 13.80 -9.94
N SER A 38 -2.92 12.61 -10.48
CA SER A 38 -3.82 12.51 -11.64
C SER A 38 -5.18 13.17 -11.37
N ARG A 39 -5.72 12.99 -10.17
CA ARG A 39 -7.02 13.56 -9.78
C ARG A 39 -6.94 15.07 -9.56
N ILE A 40 -5.93 15.56 -8.84
CA ILE A 40 -5.72 17.00 -8.59
C ILE A 40 -5.54 17.76 -9.90
N VAL A 41 -4.77 17.22 -10.84
CA VAL A 41 -4.56 17.87 -12.16
C VAL A 41 -5.86 17.89 -12.97
N SER A 42 -6.58 16.77 -13.00
CA SER A 42 -7.88 16.63 -13.65
C SER A 42 -8.94 17.58 -13.09
N THR A 43 -9.18 17.55 -11.77
CA THR A 43 -10.28 18.31 -11.16
C THR A 43 -9.91 19.75 -10.80
N GLY A 44 -8.66 19.99 -10.40
CA GLY A 44 -8.20 21.30 -9.93
C GLY A 44 -7.79 22.24 -11.06
N PHE A 45 -7.21 21.72 -12.14
CA PHE A 45 -6.72 22.52 -13.27
C PHE A 45 -7.54 22.32 -14.54
N LEU A 46 -8.58 21.45 -14.52
CA LEU A 46 -9.39 21.08 -15.68
C LEU A 46 -8.56 20.48 -16.84
N ILE A 47 -7.37 19.95 -16.53
CA ILE A 47 -6.47 19.30 -17.50
C ILE A 47 -6.53 17.80 -17.29
N ASP A 48 -7.29 17.11 -18.14
CA ASP A 48 -7.36 15.65 -18.11
C ASP A 48 -6.22 15.02 -18.94
N LEU A 49 -5.06 14.81 -18.31
CA LEU A 49 -3.91 14.14 -18.94
C LEU A 49 -4.25 12.75 -19.49
N THR A 50 -5.23 12.07 -18.88
CA THR A 50 -5.73 10.76 -19.36
C THR A 50 -6.54 10.84 -20.65
N ARG A 51 -6.98 12.04 -21.04
CA ARG A 51 -7.73 12.30 -22.28
C ARG A 51 -6.86 12.89 -23.38
N SER A 52 -5.73 13.52 -23.01
CA SER A 52 -4.81 14.15 -23.96
C SER A 52 -3.59 13.29 -24.30
N SER A 53 -3.07 12.50 -23.36
CA SER A 53 -1.84 11.72 -23.54
C SER A 53 -2.12 10.22 -23.44
N VAL A 54 -1.95 9.52 -24.57
CA VAL A 54 -2.03 8.05 -24.64
C VAL A 54 -1.00 7.41 -23.71
N ILE A 55 0.20 8.00 -23.63
CA ILE A 55 1.28 7.52 -22.77
C ILE A 55 0.85 7.59 -21.30
N TRP A 56 0.25 8.70 -20.85
CA TRP A 56 -0.22 8.85 -19.48
C TRP A 56 -1.41 7.93 -19.16
N CYS A 57 -2.36 7.79 -20.09
CA CYS A 57 -3.48 6.86 -20.00
C CYS A 57 -2.99 5.42 -19.71
N LYS A 58 -2.06 4.92 -20.54
CA LYS A 58 -1.46 3.59 -20.39
C LYS A 58 -0.66 3.48 -19.10
N ALA A 59 0.28 4.40 -18.86
CA ALA A 59 1.17 4.36 -17.71
C ALA A 59 0.41 4.41 -16.38
N ARG A 60 -0.62 5.25 -16.27
CA ARG A 60 -1.41 5.39 -15.05
C ARG A 60 -2.05 4.06 -14.64
N LEU A 61 -2.79 3.40 -15.54
CA LEU A 61 -3.48 2.16 -15.18
C LEU A 61 -2.49 1.02 -14.92
N SER A 62 -1.42 0.93 -15.72
CA SER A 62 -0.33 -0.03 -15.51
C SER A 62 0.32 0.12 -14.14
N LEU A 63 0.72 1.33 -13.76
CA LEU A 63 1.40 1.58 -12.49
C LEU A 63 0.47 1.33 -11.29
N ILE A 64 -0.79 1.74 -11.38
CA ILE A 64 -1.81 1.47 -10.35
C ILE A 64 -1.97 -0.05 -10.17
N GLY A 65 -2.08 -0.79 -11.27
CA GLY A 65 -2.17 -2.25 -11.25
C GLY A 65 -0.95 -2.91 -10.62
N VAL A 66 0.25 -2.50 -11.03
CA VAL A 66 1.54 -3.02 -10.53
C VAL A 66 1.72 -2.76 -9.04
N PHE A 67 1.62 -1.51 -8.61
CA PHE A 67 1.86 -1.17 -7.21
C PHE A 67 0.76 -1.70 -6.28
N GLY A 68 -0.49 -1.75 -6.76
CA GLY A 68 -1.59 -2.42 -6.06
C GLY A 68 -1.29 -3.90 -5.84
N LEU A 69 -0.91 -4.63 -6.90
CA LEU A 69 -0.63 -6.06 -6.83
C LEU A 69 0.54 -6.39 -5.89
N ILE A 70 1.62 -5.61 -5.99
CA ILE A 70 2.78 -5.77 -5.10
C ILE A 70 2.36 -5.55 -3.65
N SER A 71 1.55 -4.52 -3.36
CA SER A 71 1.05 -4.28 -1.99
C SER A 71 0.25 -5.47 -1.46
N PHE A 72 -0.75 -5.94 -2.21
CA PHE A 72 -1.61 -7.03 -1.74
C PHE A 72 -0.84 -8.34 -1.58
N THR A 73 0.04 -8.65 -2.53
CA THR A 73 0.88 -9.86 -2.45
C THR A 73 1.85 -9.77 -1.28
N CYS A 74 2.49 -8.62 -1.05
CA CYS A 74 3.35 -8.43 0.12
C CYS A 74 2.55 -8.48 1.43
N SER A 75 1.33 -7.97 1.49
CA SER A 75 0.44 -8.11 2.66
C SER A 75 0.16 -9.58 2.95
N SER A 76 -0.19 -10.37 1.93
CA SER A 76 -0.39 -11.81 2.07
C SER A 76 0.88 -12.54 2.52
N LEU A 77 2.02 -12.26 1.89
CA LEU A 77 3.31 -12.86 2.26
C LEU A 77 3.75 -12.48 3.68
N ALA A 78 3.48 -11.24 4.12
CA ALA A 78 3.75 -10.81 5.50
C ALA A 78 2.92 -11.60 6.52
N THR A 79 1.66 -11.95 6.19
CA THR A 79 0.82 -12.79 7.06
C THR A 79 1.30 -14.24 7.12
N ILE A 80 1.73 -14.81 5.99
CA ILE A 80 2.30 -16.16 5.92
C ILE A 80 3.61 -16.22 6.71
N ASP A 81 4.49 -15.25 6.51
CA ASP A 81 5.77 -15.18 7.21
C ASP A 81 5.57 -15.04 8.73
N GLN A 82 4.61 -14.23 9.15
CA GLN A 82 4.25 -14.11 10.57
C GLN A 82 3.72 -15.43 11.15
N PHE A 83 2.95 -16.20 10.37
CA PHE A 83 2.52 -17.54 10.77
C PHE A 83 3.73 -18.48 10.95
N PHE A 84 4.67 -18.49 10.02
CA PHE A 84 5.90 -19.27 10.13
C PHE A 84 6.73 -18.87 11.35
N ALA A 85 6.96 -17.57 11.53
CA ALA A 85 7.75 -17.04 12.64
C ALA A 85 7.17 -17.40 14.03
N THR A 86 5.83 -17.43 14.14
CA THR A 86 5.12 -17.69 15.39
C THR A 86 4.80 -19.17 15.63
N SER A 87 5.01 -20.02 14.63
CA SER A 87 4.72 -21.46 14.70
C SER A 87 5.48 -22.16 15.84
N PRO A 88 4.84 -23.12 16.55
CA PRO A 88 5.52 -23.97 17.53
C PRO A 88 6.63 -24.83 16.91
N ASN A 89 6.46 -25.23 15.64
CA ASN A 89 7.39 -26.11 14.95
C ASN A 89 8.64 -25.34 14.47
N VAL A 90 9.82 -25.79 14.91
CA VAL A 90 11.11 -25.19 14.55
C VAL A 90 11.38 -25.23 13.04
N HIS A 91 10.94 -26.29 12.35
CA HIS A 91 11.10 -26.42 10.90
C HIS A 91 10.32 -25.32 10.16
N LEU A 92 9.06 -25.09 10.55
CA LEU A 92 8.24 -24.02 9.99
C LEU A 92 8.84 -22.63 10.28
N ARG A 93 9.35 -22.42 11.49
CA ARG A 93 10.00 -21.15 11.84
C ARG A 93 11.25 -20.87 11.00
N ARG A 94 11.99 -21.89 10.61
CA ARG A 94 13.19 -21.76 9.76
C ARG A 94 12.85 -21.34 8.33
N CYS A 95 11.62 -21.52 7.88
CA CYS A 95 11.14 -21.02 6.58
C CYS A 95 11.06 -19.49 6.53
N SER A 96 10.86 -18.82 7.68
CA SER A 96 10.95 -17.35 7.76
C SER A 96 12.42 -16.92 7.69
N ASN A 97 12.88 -16.62 6.48
CA ASN A 97 14.27 -16.27 6.21
C ASN A 97 14.37 -15.11 5.23
N ILE A 98 15.14 -14.09 5.63
CA ILE A 98 15.28 -12.85 4.89
C ILE A 98 15.86 -13.04 3.47
N LYS A 99 16.72 -14.05 3.26
CA LYS A 99 17.28 -14.35 1.94
C LYS A 99 16.20 -14.79 0.96
N TRP A 100 15.24 -15.59 1.41
CA TRP A 100 14.10 -16.02 0.61
C TRP A 100 13.14 -14.86 0.37
N THR A 101 12.93 -14.00 1.36
CA THR A 101 12.12 -12.78 1.24
C THR A 101 12.59 -11.89 0.07
N TYR A 102 13.90 -11.63 -0.03
CA TYR A 102 14.44 -10.85 -1.15
C TYR A 102 14.18 -11.51 -2.51
N ARG A 103 14.36 -12.82 -2.62
CA ARG A 103 14.11 -13.58 -3.86
C ARG A 103 12.63 -13.56 -4.25
N ILE A 104 11.73 -13.75 -3.28
CA ILE A 104 10.28 -13.73 -3.52
C ILE A 104 9.84 -12.35 -3.96
N ILE A 105 10.29 -11.27 -3.30
CA ILE A 105 9.93 -9.90 -3.68
C ILE A 105 10.44 -9.57 -5.08
N LEU A 106 11.68 -9.94 -5.41
CA LEU A 106 12.22 -9.73 -6.74
C LEU A 106 11.35 -10.46 -7.80
N LEU A 107 11.00 -11.72 -7.55
CA LEU A 107 10.10 -12.47 -8.43
C LEU A 107 8.72 -11.82 -8.55
N THR A 108 8.13 -11.37 -7.44
CA THR A 108 6.85 -10.65 -7.44
C THR A 108 6.92 -9.39 -8.30
N ILE A 109 7.98 -8.58 -8.17
CA ILE A 109 8.17 -7.36 -8.97
C ILE A 109 8.26 -7.70 -10.46
N LEU A 110 9.06 -8.71 -10.83
CA LEU A 110 9.20 -9.15 -12.23
C LEU A 110 7.86 -9.63 -12.82
N LEU A 111 7.11 -10.43 -12.07
CA LEU A 111 5.78 -10.90 -12.49
C LEU A 111 4.79 -9.74 -12.63
N CYS A 112 4.83 -8.74 -11.74
CA CYS A 112 3.97 -7.57 -11.83
C CYS A 112 4.30 -6.72 -13.07
N ILE A 113 5.59 -6.53 -13.38
CA ILE A 113 6.02 -5.81 -14.58
C ILE A 113 5.57 -6.56 -15.85
N LEU A 114 5.73 -7.88 -15.88
CA LEU A 114 5.27 -8.70 -17.01
C LEU A 114 3.75 -8.59 -17.20
N HIS A 115 2.99 -8.63 -16.10
CA HIS A 115 1.54 -8.43 -16.10
C HIS A 115 1.11 -7.03 -16.58
N ALA A 116 1.98 -6.02 -16.48
CA ALA A 116 1.68 -4.67 -16.95
C ALA A 116 1.79 -4.51 -18.47
N ILE A 117 2.47 -5.43 -19.17
CA ILE A 117 2.70 -5.31 -20.63
C ILE A 117 1.38 -5.27 -21.41
N PRO A 118 0.38 -6.15 -21.18
CA PRO A 118 -0.89 -6.10 -21.89
C PRO A 118 -1.65 -4.77 -21.73
N CYS A 119 -1.49 -4.07 -20.60
CA CYS A 119 -2.07 -2.73 -20.44
C CYS A 119 -1.56 -1.77 -21.51
N PHE A 120 -0.26 -1.80 -21.83
CA PHE A 120 0.31 -0.92 -22.85
C PHE A 120 -0.15 -1.22 -24.27
N ILE A 121 -0.62 -2.45 -24.52
CA ILE A 121 -1.11 -2.90 -25.82
C ILE A 121 -2.60 -2.57 -25.98
N TYR A 122 -3.42 -2.91 -24.99
CA TYR A 122 -4.89 -2.91 -25.12
C TYR A 122 -5.61 -1.71 -24.51
N LEU A 123 -4.90 -0.72 -23.95
CA LEU A 123 -5.49 0.55 -23.53
C LEU A 123 -5.30 1.60 -24.62
N ASP A 124 -6.35 2.34 -24.92
CA ASP A 124 -6.23 3.51 -25.80
C ASP A 124 -7.25 4.58 -25.45
N ILE A 125 -7.08 5.76 -26.04
CA ILE A 125 -8.03 6.86 -25.93
C ILE A 125 -9.10 6.66 -27.00
N SER A 126 -10.35 6.49 -26.57
CA SER A 126 -11.47 6.38 -27.50
C SER A 126 -11.62 7.66 -28.34
N PRO A 127 -11.76 7.54 -29.67
CA PRO A 127 -11.92 8.71 -30.53
C PRO A 127 -13.23 9.47 -30.25
N ILE A 128 -14.26 8.76 -29.76
CA ILE A 128 -15.62 9.29 -29.54
C ILE A 128 -15.73 9.95 -28.16
N THR A 129 -15.45 9.20 -27.10
CA THR A 129 -15.65 9.66 -25.72
C THR A 129 -14.43 10.40 -25.16
N LYS A 130 -13.30 10.38 -25.88
CA LYS A 130 -12.00 10.90 -25.44
C LYS A 130 -11.57 10.33 -24.08
N THR A 131 -12.09 9.17 -23.68
CA THR A 131 -11.75 8.50 -22.42
C THR A 131 -10.75 7.39 -22.67
N CYS A 132 -9.84 7.22 -21.70
CA CYS A 132 -8.92 6.09 -21.64
C CYS A 132 -9.71 4.81 -21.33
N LEU A 133 -9.80 3.91 -22.30
CA LEU A 133 -10.57 2.68 -22.17
C LEU A 133 -9.86 1.47 -22.76
N VAL A 134 -10.28 0.29 -22.30
CA VAL A 134 -9.77 -0.98 -22.80
C VAL A 134 -10.43 -1.26 -24.14
N THR A 135 -9.63 -1.43 -25.19
CA THR A 135 -10.11 -1.63 -26.57
C THR A 135 -10.51 -3.06 -26.85
N ASN A 136 -9.96 -4.03 -26.10
CA ASN A 136 -10.19 -5.45 -26.30
C ASN A 136 -11.12 -6.04 -25.23
N ASN A 137 -12.25 -6.62 -25.63
CA ASN A 137 -13.24 -7.19 -24.72
C ASN A 137 -12.70 -8.37 -23.90
N ALA A 138 -11.88 -9.24 -24.48
CA ALA A 138 -11.27 -10.35 -23.77
C ALA A 138 -10.30 -9.86 -22.68
N TYR A 139 -9.56 -8.78 -22.97
CA TYR A 139 -8.69 -8.14 -21.99
C TYR A 139 -9.48 -7.43 -20.87
N ASN A 140 -10.61 -6.80 -21.20
CA ASN A 140 -11.49 -6.20 -20.20
C ASN A 140 -12.08 -7.26 -19.25
N PHE A 141 -12.46 -8.41 -19.80
CA PHE A 141 -12.90 -9.57 -19.03
C PHE A 141 -11.79 -10.09 -18.11
N TYR A 142 -10.56 -10.22 -18.65
CA TYR A 142 -9.37 -10.58 -17.87
C TYR A 142 -9.11 -9.61 -16.72
N LEU A 143 -9.15 -8.29 -16.93
CA LEU A 143 -8.93 -7.28 -15.90
C LEU A 143 -9.96 -7.35 -14.77
N SER A 144 -11.21 -7.67 -15.11
CA SER A 144 -12.29 -7.82 -14.12
C SER A 144 -12.08 -9.08 -13.27
N LEU A 145 -11.75 -10.21 -13.90
CA LEU A 145 -11.37 -11.43 -13.18
C LEU A 145 -10.12 -11.23 -12.33
N TYR A 146 -9.10 -10.57 -12.86
CA TYR A 146 -7.90 -10.19 -12.13
C TYR A 146 -8.22 -9.36 -10.88
N SER A 147 -9.08 -8.35 -11.00
CA SER A 147 -9.47 -7.49 -9.88
C SER A 147 -10.26 -8.25 -8.81
N LEU A 148 -11.15 -9.16 -9.21
CA LEU A 148 -11.91 -9.96 -8.24
C LEU A 148 -11.03 -11.03 -7.59
N SER A 149 -10.32 -11.82 -8.39
CA SER A 149 -9.60 -12.99 -7.93
C SER A 149 -8.29 -12.60 -7.24
N LEU A 150 -7.38 -11.91 -7.93
CA LEU A 150 -6.01 -11.69 -7.43
C LEU A 150 -5.87 -10.49 -6.51
N ILE A 151 -6.71 -9.46 -6.68
CA ILE A 151 -6.67 -8.27 -5.83
C ILE A 151 -7.57 -8.40 -4.59
N SER A 152 -8.75 -9.00 -4.73
CA SER A 152 -9.74 -9.06 -3.65
C SER A 152 -9.77 -10.42 -2.96
N THR A 153 -10.21 -11.47 -3.66
CA THR A 153 -10.56 -12.75 -3.05
C THR A 153 -9.34 -13.51 -2.52
N PHE A 154 -8.29 -13.64 -3.33
CA PHE A 154 -7.10 -14.43 -2.96
C PHE A 154 -6.33 -13.81 -1.78
N PRO A 155 -6.04 -12.49 -1.75
CA PRO A 155 -5.41 -11.88 -0.58
C PRO A 155 -6.26 -11.99 0.68
N VAL A 156 -7.58 -11.81 0.59
CA VAL A 156 -8.49 -11.94 1.74
C VAL A 156 -8.47 -13.35 2.31
N ILE A 157 -8.56 -14.37 1.46
CA ILE A 157 -8.55 -15.78 1.91
C ILE A 157 -7.23 -16.09 2.62
N ILE A 158 -6.09 -15.77 2.00
CA ILE A 158 -4.77 -16.02 2.59
C ILE A 158 -4.62 -15.26 3.90
N MET A 159 -4.86 -13.95 3.89
CA MET A 159 -4.67 -13.11 5.08
C MET A 159 -5.59 -13.52 6.22
N SER A 160 -6.82 -13.97 5.92
CA SER A 160 -7.77 -14.45 6.94
C SER A 160 -7.33 -15.78 7.54
N ILE A 161 -6.95 -16.76 6.71
CA ILE A 161 -6.51 -18.08 7.17
C ILE A 161 -5.22 -17.95 8.00
N PHE A 162 -4.17 -17.37 7.41
CA PHE A 162 -2.88 -17.27 8.09
C PHE A 162 -2.90 -16.25 9.23
N GLY A 163 -3.70 -15.18 9.13
CA GLY A 163 -3.92 -14.23 10.21
C GLY A 163 -4.60 -14.89 11.42
N TYR A 164 -5.64 -15.70 11.20
CA TYR A 164 -6.31 -16.46 12.26
C TYR A 164 -5.38 -17.49 12.91
N LEU A 165 -4.65 -18.27 12.11
CA LEU A 165 -3.68 -19.25 12.62
C LEU A 165 -2.58 -18.58 13.47
N THR A 166 -2.06 -17.44 13.01
CA THR A 166 -1.09 -16.62 13.76
C THR A 166 -1.68 -16.17 15.10
N TYR A 167 -2.92 -15.67 15.09
CA TYR A 167 -3.60 -15.22 16.31
C TYR A 167 -3.73 -16.37 17.32
N ARG A 168 -4.14 -17.56 16.88
CA ARG A 168 -4.25 -18.75 17.71
C ARG A 168 -2.91 -19.14 18.34
N HIS A 169 -1.84 -19.20 17.55
CA HIS A 169 -0.50 -19.55 18.04
C HIS A 169 0.02 -18.56 19.08
N ILE A 170 -0.19 -17.26 18.86
CA ILE A 170 0.23 -16.23 19.82
C ILE A 170 -0.57 -16.33 21.11
N ASN A 171 -1.89 -16.55 21.05
CA ASN A 171 -2.69 -16.64 22.26
C ASN A 171 -2.27 -17.83 23.13
N LEU A 172 -1.88 -18.95 22.50
CA LEU A 172 -1.33 -20.13 23.20
C LEU A 172 0.05 -19.83 23.81
N ARG A 173 0.97 -19.21 23.06
CA ARG A 173 2.32 -18.84 23.56
C ARG A 173 2.30 -17.69 24.57
N ARG A 174 1.25 -16.87 24.59
CA ARG A 174 1.08 -15.72 25.51
C ARG A 174 1.09 -16.15 26.98
N ILE A 175 0.64 -17.36 27.25
CA ILE A 175 0.65 -17.96 28.59
C ILE A 175 2.09 -18.32 29.01
N LEU A 176 2.99 -18.55 28.04
CA LEU A 176 4.33 -19.09 28.28
C LEU A 176 5.46 -18.05 28.19
N ILE A 177 5.40 -17.05 27.28
CA ILE A 177 6.51 -16.09 27.05
C ILE A 177 6.00 -14.69 26.68
N ARG A 178 6.58 -13.65 27.30
CA ARG A 178 6.23 -12.22 27.13
C ARG A 178 6.90 -11.57 25.90
N GLN A 179 6.59 -12.03 24.68
CA GLN A 179 7.13 -11.44 23.44
C GLN A 179 6.32 -10.21 22.95
N SER A 180 6.83 -9.02 23.24
CA SER A 180 6.18 -7.74 22.88
C SER A 180 6.34 -7.32 21.41
N ALA A 181 7.37 -7.82 20.71
CA ALA A 181 7.63 -7.48 19.32
C ALA A 181 6.68 -8.21 18.36
N ASP A 182 6.52 -9.52 18.53
CA ASP A 182 5.63 -10.35 17.69
C ASP A 182 4.16 -9.92 17.83
N ARG A 183 3.78 -9.50 19.04
CA ARG A 183 2.45 -8.94 19.31
C ARG A 183 2.17 -7.68 18.50
N GLN A 184 3.16 -6.81 18.31
CA GLN A 184 2.99 -5.59 17.51
C GLN A 184 2.79 -5.94 16.05
N ILE A 185 3.61 -6.85 15.50
CA ILE A 185 3.54 -7.25 14.10
C ILE A 185 2.21 -7.95 13.80
N THR A 186 1.74 -8.85 14.68
CA THR A 186 0.43 -9.50 14.50
C THR A 186 -0.74 -8.52 14.63
N ARG A 187 -0.66 -7.53 15.51
CA ARG A 187 -1.71 -6.50 15.55
C ARG A 187 -1.74 -5.68 14.26
N MET A 188 -0.58 -5.41 13.64
CA MET A 188 -0.52 -4.75 12.34
C MET A 188 -1.12 -5.60 11.23
N THR A 189 -0.82 -6.90 11.18
CA THR A 189 -1.40 -7.80 10.17
C THR A 189 -2.92 -7.89 10.30
N LEU A 190 -3.46 -7.99 11.51
CA LEU A 190 -4.91 -8.02 11.75
C LEU A 190 -5.60 -6.74 11.28
N ILE A 191 -5.01 -5.57 11.55
CA ILE A 191 -5.55 -4.29 11.06
C ILE A 191 -5.54 -4.27 9.53
N GLN A 192 -4.47 -4.77 8.88
CA GLN A 192 -4.44 -4.86 7.42
C GLN A 192 -5.53 -5.80 6.87
N VAL A 193 -5.76 -6.95 7.50
CA VAL A 193 -6.84 -7.89 7.10
C VAL A 193 -8.19 -7.18 7.12
N ILE A 194 -8.50 -6.49 8.22
CA ILE A 194 -9.76 -5.75 8.38
C ILE A 194 -9.88 -4.67 7.30
N LEU A 195 -8.81 -3.89 7.04
CA LEU A 195 -8.82 -2.86 6.02
C LEU A 195 -9.06 -3.45 4.62
N VAL A 196 -8.42 -4.57 4.25
CA VAL A 196 -8.64 -5.20 2.94
C VAL A 196 -10.10 -5.65 2.81
N ILE A 197 -10.65 -6.31 3.82
CA ILE A 197 -12.04 -6.81 3.80
C ILE A 197 -13.04 -5.66 3.65
N THR A 198 -12.87 -4.57 4.39
CA THR A 198 -13.85 -3.48 4.41
C THR A 198 -13.74 -2.52 3.23
N THR A 199 -12.56 -2.42 2.60
CA THR A 199 -12.32 -1.40 1.57
C THR A 199 -12.05 -1.95 0.16
N ILE A 200 -11.41 -3.11 0.04
CA ILE A 200 -11.00 -3.67 -1.27
C ILE A 200 -12.03 -4.68 -1.79
N THR A 201 -12.60 -5.51 -0.91
CA THR A 201 -13.63 -6.48 -1.31
C THR A 201 -14.84 -5.83 -1.99
N PRO A 202 -15.43 -4.74 -1.45
CA PRO A 202 -16.57 -4.11 -2.09
C PRO A 202 -16.20 -3.58 -3.49
N TYR A 203 -14.97 -3.12 -3.68
CA TYR A 203 -14.51 -2.61 -4.98
C TYR A 203 -14.43 -3.74 -6.02
N GLY A 204 -13.85 -4.89 -5.65
CA GLY A 204 -13.79 -6.06 -6.52
C GLY A 204 -15.18 -6.58 -6.93
N ILE A 205 -16.14 -6.58 -6.00
CA ILE A 205 -17.54 -6.94 -6.26
C ILE A 205 -18.17 -5.97 -7.26
N GLN A 206 -18.03 -4.65 -7.05
CA GLN A 206 -18.62 -3.64 -7.94
C GLN A 206 -18.06 -3.71 -9.37
N ILE A 207 -16.75 -3.93 -9.54
CA ILE A 207 -16.13 -4.08 -10.86
C ILE A 207 -16.68 -5.32 -11.59
N THR A 208 -16.82 -6.44 -10.88
CA THR A 208 -17.39 -7.68 -11.44
C THR A 208 -18.85 -7.51 -11.81
N TYR A 209 -19.63 -6.86 -10.95
CA TYR A 209 -21.02 -6.53 -11.22
C TYR A 209 -21.16 -5.67 -12.50
N ASN A 210 -20.29 -4.66 -12.65
CA ASN A 210 -20.29 -3.80 -13.84
C ASN A 210 -19.98 -4.61 -15.11
N LEU A 211 -19.03 -5.56 -15.05
CA LEU A 211 -18.70 -6.45 -16.16
C LEU A 211 -19.88 -7.36 -16.55
N ILE A 212 -20.51 -8.03 -15.58
CA ILE A 212 -21.62 -8.97 -15.85
C ILE A 212 -22.81 -8.24 -16.47
N THR A 213 -23.01 -6.98 -16.10
CA THR A 213 -24.16 -6.18 -16.53
C THR A 213 -23.91 -5.33 -17.78
N THR A 214 -22.74 -5.41 -18.43
CA THR A 214 -22.43 -4.57 -19.61
C THR A 214 -23.36 -4.82 -20.80
N GLY A 215 -23.90 -6.04 -20.96
CA GLY A 215 -24.82 -6.41 -22.05
C GLY A 215 -26.30 -6.21 -21.73
N ILE A 216 -26.63 -5.74 -20.54
CA ILE A 216 -28.01 -5.55 -20.09
C ILE A 216 -28.41 -4.09 -20.31
N TYR A 217 -29.60 -3.85 -20.86
CA TYR A 217 -30.14 -2.49 -20.96
C TYR A 217 -30.29 -1.88 -19.56
N LYS A 218 -29.67 -0.71 -19.35
CA LYS A 218 -29.71 0.03 -18.08
C LYS A 218 -30.44 1.34 -18.29
N ASP A 219 -31.42 1.59 -17.43
CA ASP A 219 -32.05 2.90 -17.35
C ASP A 219 -31.07 3.96 -16.81
N THR A 220 -31.33 5.22 -17.12
CA THR A 220 -30.49 6.37 -16.75
C THR A 220 -30.31 6.47 -15.24
N ASP A 221 -31.38 6.24 -14.46
CA ASP A 221 -31.33 6.23 -12.99
C ASP A 221 -30.38 5.14 -12.46
N ARG A 222 -30.44 3.94 -13.06
CA ARG A 222 -29.55 2.83 -12.70
C ARG A 222 -28.09 3.15 -13.01
N MET A 223 -27.80 3.74 -14.17
CA MET A 223 -26.44 4.13 -14.54
C MET A 223 -25.84 5.15 -13.57
N ILE A 224 -26.64 6.12 -13.12
CA ILE A 224 -26.20 7.14 -12.15
C ILE A 224 -25.90 6.47 -10.79
N LYS A 225 -26.78 5.59 -10.30
CA LYS A 225 -26.57 4.85 -9.04
C LYS A 225 -25.32 3.98 -9.07
N GLU A 226 -25.09 3.28 -10.18
CA GLU A 226 -23.90 2.44 -10.37
C GLU A 226 -22.61 3.28 -10.40
N SER A 227 -22.62 4.42 -11.10
CA SER A 227 -21.48 5.34 -11.16
C SER A 227 -21.17 5.97 -9.80
N PHE A 228 -22.21 6.35 -9.04
CA PHE A 228 -22.08 6.87 -7.70
C PHE A 228 -21.50 5.82 -6.74
N SER A 229 -22.05 4.60 -6.76
CA SER A 229 -21.53 3.46 -5.99
C SER A 229 -20.05 3.24 -6.30
N LEU A 230 -19.69 3.08 -7.57
CA LEU A 230 -18.31 2.88 -8.01
C LEU A 230 -17.37 4.00 -7.50
N THR A 231 -17.82 5.25 -7.51
CA THR A 231 -17.04 6.38 -6.99
C THR A 231 -16.81 6.25 -5.48
N ILE A 232 -17.83 5.90 -4.70
CA ILE A 232 -17.69 5.66 -3.25
C ILE A 232 -16.73 4.51 -3.00
N VAL A 233 -16.91 3.38 -3.68
CA VAL A 233 -16.08 2.19 -3.40
C VAL A 233 -14.63 2.43 -3.83
N SER A 234 -14.42 3.13 -4.93
CA SER A 234 -13.08 3.58 -5.35
C SER A 234 -12.44 4.49 -4.30
N LEU A 235 -13.18 5.44 -3.73
CA LEU A 235 -12.70 6.30 -2.64
C LEU A 235 -12.34 5.49 -1.38
N LEU A 236 -13.12 4.46 -1.04
CA LEU A 236 -12.82 3.59 0.10
C LEU A 236 -11.49 2.85 -0.08
N THR A 237 -11.09 2.49 -1.30
CA THR A 237 -9.78 1.82 -1.51
C THR A 237 -8.60 2.68 -1.04
N TYR A 238 -8.68 4.02 -1.12
CA TYR A 238 -7.63 4.91 -0.61
C TYR A 238 -7.44 4.76 0.90
N VAL A 239 -8.48 4.41 1.65
CA VAL A 239 -8.40 4.16 3.10
C VAL A 239 -7.46 2.99 3.38
N TYR A 240 -7.43 1.95 2.55
CA TYR A 240 -6.46 0.87 2.69
C TYR A 240 -5.03 1.36 2.42
N PHE A 241 -4.79 2.04 1.31
CA PHE A 241 -3.44 2.48 0.95
C PHE A 241 -2.87 3.45 1.99
N VAL A 242 -3.69 4.41 2.44
CA VAL A 242 -3.34 5.37 3.48
C VAL A 242 -3.20 4.67 4.84
N GLY A 243 -4.18 3.87 5.25
CA GLY A 243 -4.19 3.16 6.53
C GLY A 243 -3.01 2.20 6.68
N SER A 244 -2.60 1.54 5.60
CA SER A 244 -1.41 0.69 5.53
C SER A 244 -0.10 1.49 5.74
N CYS A 245 -0.06 2.76 5.31
CA CYS A 245 1.08 3.64 5.56
C CYS A 245 1.17 4.11 7.02
N TYR A 246 0.06 4.11 7.78
CA TYR A 246 0.03 4.57 9.17
C TYR A 246 -0.01 3.43 10.21
N THR A 247 -0.17 2.17 9.78
CA THR A 247 -0.37 1.03 10.68
C THR A 247 0.78 0.84 11.67
N PHE A 248 2.02 1.15 11.25
CA PHE A 248 3.19 1.09 12.13
C PHE A 248 3.15 2.11 13.28
N LEU A 249 2.68 3.31 12.98
CA LEU A 249 2.59 4.42 13.92
C LEU A 249 1.53 4.16 15.00
N ILE A 250 0.39 3.62 14.57
CA ILE A 250 -0.72 3.29 15.46
C ILE A 250 -0.35 2.11 16.37
N THR A 251 0.36 1.13 15.84
CA THR A 251 0.50 -0.17 16.51
C THR A 251 1.74 -0.29 17.40
N SER A 252 2.86 0.32 17.03
CA SER A 252 4.11 0.17 17.80
C SER A 252 4.32 1.33 18.78
N SER A 253 4.27 1.02 20.09
CA SER A 253 4.62 1.99 21.15
C SER A 253 6.12 2.30 21.20
N ARG A 254 6.96 1.39 20.69
CA ARG A 254 8.40 1.62 20.47
C ARG A 254 8.61 2.60 19.33
N PHE A 255 7.83 2.48 18.26
CA PHE A 255 7.84 3.41 17.14
C PHE A 255 7.37 4.81 17.54
N ARG A 256 6.28 4.93 18.31
CA ARG A 256 5.85 6.23 18.85
C ARG A 256 6.94 6.89 19.71
N ARG A 257 7.66 6.09 20.51
CA ARG A 257 8.83 6.59 21.27
C ARG A 257 9.95 7.03 20.35
N ALA A 258 10.39 6.20 19.40
CA ALA A 258 11.45 6.56 18.46
C ALA A 258 11.11 7.81 17.61
N VAL A 259 9.86 7.96 17.19
CA VAL A 259 9.35 9.16 16.50
C VAL A 259 9.42 10.37 17.43
N LYS A 260 8.91 10.24 18.66
CA LYS A 260 8.95 11.31 19.66
C LYS A 260 10.39 11.72 19.96
N ASP A 261 11.31 10.76 20.08
CA ASP A 261 12.72 10.99 20.34
C ASP A 261 13.39 11.71 19.17
N HIS A 262 13.11 11.31 17.92
CA HIS A 262 13.58 12.02 16.73
C HIS A 262 13.01 13.44 16.64
N ILE A 263 11.70 13.62 16.86
CA ILE A 263 11.08 14.96 16.84
C ILE A 263 11.65 15.83 17.95
N CYS A 264 11.82 15.30 19.16
CA CYS A 264 12.46 15.99 20.28
C CYS A 264 13.92 16.35 19.97
N PHE A 265 14.66 15.46 19.32
CA PHE A 265 16.03 15.72 18.89
C PHE A 265 16.09 16.87 17.88
N TRP A 266 15.25 16.84 16.84
CA TRP A 266 15.17 17.91 15.85
C TRP A 266 14.70 19.22 16.46
N ARG A 267 13.74 19.18 17.40
CA ARG A 267 13.28 20.35 18.14
C ARG A 267 14.39 20.96 18.99
N ARG A 268 15.18 20.14 19.70
CA ARG A 268 16.37 20.61 20.44
C ARG A 268 17.42 21.20 19.51
N ARG A 269 17.66 20.59 18.35
CA ARG A 269 18.64 21.09 17.37
C ARG A 269 18.20 22.42 16.77
N ALA A 270 16.91 22.59 16.47
CA ALA A 270 16.33 23.85 16.02
C ALA A 270 16.40 24.94 17.10
N GLN A 271 16.16 24.58 18.37
CA GLN A 271 16.32 25.50 19.50
C GLN A 271 17.77 25.94 19.70
N VAL A 272 18.73 25.02 19.61
CA VAL A 272 20.17 25.34 19.70
C VAL A 272 20.61 26.21 18.51
N ALA A 273 20.16 25.92 17.29
CA ALA A 273 20.45 26.76 16.12
C ALA A 273 19.88 28.18 16.28
N ALA A 274 18.66 28.31 16.81
CA ALA A 274 18.05 29.61 17.09
C ALA A 274 18.76 30.41 18.21
N LEU A 275 19.41 29.72 19.16
CA LEU A 275 20.23 30.35 20.20
C LEU A 275 21.62 30.77 19.72
N ILE A 276 22.20 30.05 18.76
CA ILE A 276 23.53 30.35 18.20
C ILE A 276 23.46 31.49 17.17
N TYR A 277 22.37 31.58 16.39
CA TYR A 277 22.20 32.60 15.35
C TYR A 277 22.44 34.06 15.82
N PRO A 278 21.85 34.53 16.94
CA PRO A 278 22.08 35.91 17.42
C PRO A 278 23.47 36.14 18.03
N ILE A 279 24.17 35.08 18.44
CA ILE A 279 25.55 35.18 18.97
C ILE A 279 26.53 35.37 17.81
N GLN A 280 26.28 34.70 16.69
CA GLN A 280 27.12 34.79 15.50
C GLN A 280 26.99 36.16 14.81
N GLU A 281 25.78 36.76 14.79
CA GLU A 281 25.60 38.16 14.34
C GLU A 281 26.34 39.17 15.23
N ARG A 282 26.34 39.00 16.56
CA ARG A 282 27.09 39.90 17.46
C ARG A 282 28.60 39.81 17.29
N ILE A 283 29.15 38.64 16.97
CA ILE A 283 30.59 38.48 16.74
C ILE A 283 31.01 39.11 15.41
N VAL A 284 30.18 39.01 14.36
CA VAL A 284 30.43 39.66 13.06
C VAL A 284 30.36 41.18 13.17
N PHE A 285 29.38 41.73 13.91
CA PHE A 285 29.30 43.18 14.15
C PHE A 285 30.48 43.73 14.96
N ARG A 286 31.06 42.95 15.88
CA ARG A 286 32.20 43.39 16.70
C ARG A 286 33.52 43.46 15.92
N ASN A 287 33.64 42.70 14.83
CA ASN A 287 34.84 42.68 13.98
C ASN A 287 34.80 43.71 12.84
N GLN A 288 33.72 44.50 12.70
CA GLN A 288 33.64 45.61 11.72
C GLN A 288 33.85 47.00 12.35
N VAL A 289 34.08 47.08 13.66
CA VAL A 289 34.24 48.35 14.41
C VAL A 289 35.69 48.54 14.92
N HIS A 290 36.64 47.73 14.42
CA HIS A 290 38.07 47.90 14.62
C HIS A 290 38.77 47.90 13.27
#